data_AF-A0A1Q3HDG1-F1
#
_entry.id   AF-A0A1Q3HDG1-F1
#
_cell.length_a   1.000
_cell.length_b   1.000
_cell.length_c   1.000
_cell.angle_alpha   90.00
_cell.angle_beta   90.00
_cell.angle_gamma   90.00
#
_symmetry.space_group_name_H-M   'P 1'
#
loop_
_entity.id
_entity.type
_entity.pdbx_description
1 polymer ?
#
loop_
_entity_poly.entity_id
_entity_poly.type
_entity_poly.pdbx_seq_one_letter_code
_entity_poly.pdbx_strand_id
1 'polypeptide(L)'
;MNEQGSPPDVAPRRHVYLLDYLMRLRQEKTRGLLLDMGEINVIRMAAFIDGYLSCEDANGIKDEEYRRFFQWLRDVKHELPGEGWDVKYLRDCDGDHESAIRKFLDFAAEFVALRERERQGS
;
A
#
# COMPACT_ATOMS: atom_id res chain seq x y z
N MET A 1 13.32 1.39 49.33
CA MET A 1 12.79 0.33 48.46
C MET A 1 11.47 0.83 47.91
N ASN A 2 11.38 1.08 46.61
CA ASN A 2 10.10 1.26 45.91
C ASN A 2 10.26 0.58 44.55
N GLU A 3 9.48 -0.48 44.36
CA GLU A 3 9.52 -1.37 43.21
C GLU A 3 8.95 -0.65 41.99
N GLN A 4 9.80 -0.43 40.99
CA GLN A 4 9.39 -0.02 39.66
C GLN A 4 8.71 -1.22 39.01
N GLY A 5 7.37 -1.16 38.93
CA GLY A 5 6.60 -2.09 38.11
C GLY A 5 7.15 -2.03 36.68
N SER A 6 7.70 -3.16 36.21
CA SER A 6 8.09 -3.28 34.81
C SER A 6 6.87 -3.04 33.93
N PRO A 7 6.98 -2.25 32.85
CA PRO A 7 5.86 -2.07 31.93
C PRO A 7 5.45 -3.45 31.37
N PRO A 8 4.15 -3.68 31.13
CA PRO A 8 3.67 -4.95 30.61
C PRO A 8 4.39 -5.27 29.30
N ASP A 9 4.79 -6.54 29.15
CA ASP A 9 5.39 -7.12 27.96
C ASP A 9 4.46 -6.89 26.76
N VAL A 10 4.67 -5.77 26.06
CA VAL A 10 3.93 -5.46 24.84
C VAL A 10 4.50 -6.38 23.79
N ALA A 11 3.80 -7.48 23.53
CA ALA A 11 4.12 -8.39 22.44
C ALA A 11 4.48 -7.56 21.19
N PRO A 12 5.61 -7.87 20.52
CA PRO A 12 6.08 -7.06 19.41
C PRO A 12 4.96 -6.92 18.38
N ARG A 13 4.56 -5.67 18.10
CA ARG A 13 3.55 -5.39 17.08
C ARG A 13 4.05 -6.00 15.78
N ARG A 14 3.28 -6.94 15.22
CA ARG A 14 3.60 -7.57 13.94
C ARG A 14 3.73 -6.48 12.88
N HIS A 15 4.89 -6.45 12.20
CA HIS A 15 5.09 -5.58 11.05
C HIS A 15 3.99 -5.83 10.02
N VAL A 16 3.40 -4.76 9.51
CA VAL A 16 2.40 -4.81 8.44
C VAL A 16 3.14 -4.48 7.15
N TYR A 17 3.11 -5.39 6.17
CA TYR A 17 3.69 -5.10 4.86
C TYR A 17 2.78 -4.16 4.08
N LEU A 18 3.34 -3.36 3.17
CA LEU A 18 2.59 -2.34 2.47
C LEU A 18 1.45 -2.94 1.64
N LEU A 19 1.68 -4.08 0.99
CA LEU A 19 0.63 -4.74 0.22
C LEU A 19 -0.55 -5.19 1.10
N ASP A 20 -0.27 -5.70 2.30
CA ASP A 20 -1.31 -6.05 3.28
C ASP A 20 -2.09 -4.81 3.75
N TYR A 21 -1.38 -3.69 3.96
CA TYR A 21 -2.00 -2.42 4.33
C TYR A 21 -2.93 -1.90 3.21
N LEU A 22 -2.46 -1.89 1.96
CA LEU A 22 -3.27 -1.49 0.80
C LEU A 22 -4.51 -2.38 0.64
N MET A 23 -4.40 -3.67 0.91
CA MET A 23 -5.55 -4.58 0.86
C MET A 23 -6.60 -4.26 1.92
N ARG A 24 -6.18 -3.90 3.14
CA ARG A 24 -7.10 -3.44 4.19
C ARG A 24 -7.78 -2.13 3.78
N LEU A 25 -6.99 -1.18 3.29
CA LEU A 25 -7.48 0.10 2.82
C LEU A 25 -8.53 -0.04 1.71
N ARG A 26 -8.37 -1.02 0.82
CA ARG A 26 -9.35 -1.34 -0.22
C ARG A 26 -10.65 -1.95 0.34
N GLN A 27 -10.55 -2.76 1.39
CA GLN A 27 -11.71 -3.40 2.02
C GLN A 27 -12.53 -2.39 2.83
N GLU A 28 -11.89 -1.38 3.39
CA GLU A 28 -12.54 -0.27 4.04
C GLU A 28 -13.23 0.61 2.98
N LYS A 29 -14.52 0.93 3.17
CA LYS A 29 -15.23 1.85 2.28
C LYS A 29 -14.52 3.21 2.26
N THR A 30 -14.73 4.03 1.24
CA THR A 30 -14.21 5.42 1.06
C THR A 30 -14.17 6.27 2.35
N ARG A 31 -15.10 6.04 3.28
CA ARG A 31 -15.13 6.71 4.59
C ARG A 31 -13.92 6.40 5.48
N GLY A 32 -13.33 5.20 5.40
CA GLY A 32 -12.08 4.81 6.07
C GLY A 32 -10.86 5.51 5.46
N LEU A 33 -10.78 5.55 4.12
CA LEU A 33 -9.79 6.35 3.38
C LEU A 33 -9.77 7.83 3.80
N LEU A 34 -10.94 8.45 3.97
CA LEU A 34 -11.08 9.83 4.47
C LEU A 34 -10.66 10.01 5.94
N LEU A 35 -10.91 9.01 6.78
CA LEU A 35 -10.54 9.06 8.19
C LEU A 35 -9.03 8.85 8.41
N ASP A 36 -8.38 8.06 7.55
CA ASP A 36 -6.95 7.76 7.63
C ASP A 36 -6.06 8.81 6.95
N MET A 37 -6.49 9.40 5.82
CA MET A 37 -5.69 10.36 5.04
C MET A 37 -6.19 11.82 5.10
N GLY A 38 -7.34 12.07 5.73
CA GLY A 38 -8.02 13.36 5.63
C GLY A 38 -8.64 13.54 4.24
N GLU A 39 -8.38 14.66 3.57
CA GLU A 39 -8.86 14.89 2.20
C GLU A 39 -8.28 13.85 1.22
N ILE A 40 -9.17 13.17 0.47
CA ILE A 40 -8.80 12.18 -0.54
C ILE A 40 -7.96 12.85 -1.63
N ASN A 41 -6.69 12.46 -1.72
CA ASN A 41 -5.77 13.01 -2.70
C ASN A 41 -4.74 11.95 -3.11
N VAL A 42 -4.72 11.60 -4.39
CA VAL A 42 -3.84 10.55 -4.94
C VAL A 42 -2.34 10.88 -4.78
N ILE A 43 -1.97 12.17 -4.82
CA ILE A 43 -0.58 12.61 -4.63
C ILE A 43 -0.16 12.39 -3.18
N ARG A 44 -1.06 12.66 -2.22
CA ARG A 44 -0.80 12.35 -0.80
C ARG A 44 -0.69 10.85 -0.56
N MET A 45 -1.51 10.05 -1.24
CA MET A 45 -1.42 8.59 -1.18
C MET A 45 -0.07 8.08 -1.71
N ALA A 46 0.40 8.61 -2.85
CA ALA A 46 1.72 8.28 -3.38
C ALA A 46 2.84 8.66 -2.40
N ALA A 47 2.80 9.89 -1.86
CA ALA A 47 3.78 10.33 -0.86
C ALA A 47 3.75 9.49 0.42
N PHE A 48 2.57 9.04 0.85
CA PHE A 48 2.43 8.13 1.99
C PHE A 48 3.11 6.78 1.71
N ILE A 49 2.85 6.19 0.53
CA ILE A 49 3.49 4.95 0.09
C ILE A 49 5.02 5.10 0.09
N ASP A 50 5.55 6.19 -0.48
CA ASP A 50 6.98 6.44 -0.54
C ASP A 50 7.59 6.57 0.87
N GLY A 51 6.90 7.29 1.77
CA GLY A 51 7.29 7.43 3.17
C GLY A 51 7.23 6.10 3.93
N TYR A 52 6.24 5.25 3.64
CA TYR A 52 6.11 3.92 4.24
C TYR A 52 7.30 3.03 3.86
N LEU A 53 7.60 2.95 2.56
CA LEU A 53 8.73 2.18 2.04
C LEU A 53 10.07 2.71 2.57
N SER A 54 10.22 4.03 2.69
CA SER A 54 11.41 4.64 3.27
C SER A 54 11.59 4.26 4.74
N CYS A 55 10.49 4.19 5.50
CA CYS A 55 10.52 3.71 6.88
C CYS A 55 10.87 2.22 6.96
N GLU A 56 10.32 1.39 6.08
CA GLU A 56 10.67 -0.04 6.02
C GLU A 56 12.16 -0.23 5.76
N ASP A 57 12.70 0.45 4.74
CA ASP A 57 14.11 0.38 4.38
C ASP A 57 15.02 0.86 5.53
N ALA A 58 14.67 1.97 6.18
CA ALA A 58 15.41 2.49 7.34
C ALA A 58 15.42 1.52 8.54
N ASN A 59 14.41 0.65 8.65
CA ASN A 59 14.34 -0.40 9.67
C ASN A 59 14.88 -1.76 9.18
N GLY A 60 15.50 -1.80 7.99
CA GLY A 60 16.07 -3.02 7.41
C GLY A 60 15.03 -4.03 6.92
N ILE A 61 13.78 -3.59 6.74
CA ILE A 61 12.68 -4.43 6.26
C ILE A 61 12.65 -4.35 4.74
N LYS A 62 12.65 -5.52 4.10
CA LYS A 62 12.55 -5.65 2.64
C LYS A 62 11.15 -6.12 2.26
N ASP A 63 10.31 -5.22 1.80
CA ASP A 63 9.00 -5.57 1.25
C ASP A 63 9.12 -6.08 -0.20
N GLU A 64 9.56 -7.33 -0.32
CA GLU A 64 9.76 -8.00 -1.61
C GLU A 64 8.44 -8.19 -2.38
N GLU A 65 7.32 -8.39 -1.69
CA GLU A 65 6.02 -8.58 -2.36
C GLU A 65 5.51 -7.26 -2.94
N TYR A 66 5.66 -6.13 -2.24
CA TYR A 66 5.35 -4.83 -2.82
C TYR A 66 6.25 -4.50 -4.02
N ARG A 67 7.56 -4.81 -3.92
CA ARG A 67 8.48 -4.62 -5.05
C ARG A 67 8.04 -5.42 -6.28
N ARG A 68 7.62 -6.68 -6.10
CA ARG A 68 7.10 -7.53 -7.18
C ARG A 68 5.80 -6.97 -7.75
N PHE A 69 4.91 -6.45 -6.92
CA PHE A 69 3.71 -5.76 -7.37
C PHE A 69 4.06 -4.58 -8.28
N PHE A 70 4.99 -3.73 -7.85
CA PHE A 70 5.39 -2.54 -8.63
C PHE A 70 6.08 -2.91 -9.95
N GLN A 71 6.90 -3.97 -9.96
CA GLN A 71 7.49 -4.52 -11.18
C GLN A 71 6.41 -5.09 -12.12
N TRP A 72 5.45 -5.84 -11.60
CA TRP A 72 4.32 -6.35 -12.38
C TRP A 72 3.48 -5.21 -12.97
N LEU A 73 3.25 -4.14 -12.21
CA LEU A 73 2.51 -2.97 -12.68
C LEU A 73 3.22 -2.27 -13.85
N ARG A 74 4.56 -2.21 -13.82
CA ARG A 74 5.40 -1.65 -14.89
C ARG A 74 5.53 -2.58 -16.09
N ASP A 75 5.90 -3.83 -15.86
CA ASP A 75 6.39 -4.74 -16.90
C ASP A 75 5.27 -5.56 -17.55
N VAL A 76 4.18 -5.83 -16.81
CA VAL A 76 3.04 -6.63 -17.30
C VAL A 76 1.85 -5.75 -17.63
N LYS A 77 1.50 -4.83 -16.72
CA LYS A 77 0.35 -3.93 -16.93
C LYS A 77 0.70 -2.69 -17.77
N HIS A 78 1.98 -2.32 -17.83
CA HIS A 78 2.43 -1.07 -18.47
C HIS A 78 1.73 0.18 -17.91
N GLU A 79 1.38 0.14 -16.62
CA GLU A 79 0.62 1.18 -15.93
C GLU A 79 1.53 2.13 -15.12
N LEU A 80 2.85 2.02 -15.31
CA LEU A 80 3.84 2.85 -14.62
C LEU A 80 4.69 3.64 -15.62
N PRO A 81 4.16 4.75 -16.18
CA PRO A 81 4.95 5.63 -17.03
C PRO A 81 6.00 6.37 -16.19
N GLY A 82 6.98 7.00 -16.86
CA GLY A 82 8.07 7.72 -16.18
C GLY A 82 7.63 8.86 -15.26
N GLU A 83 6.40 9.35 -15.39
CA GLU A 83 5.78 10.38 -14.53
C GLU A 83 5.19 9.84 -13.21
N GLY A 84 5.10 8.52 -13.04
CA GLY A 84 4.45 7.89 -11.88
C GLY A 84 3.03 7.42 -12.16
N TRP A 85 2.55 6.48 -11.34
CA TRP A 85 1.21 5.91 -11.46
C TRP A 85 0.12 6.90 -11.02
N ASP A 86 0.43 7.76 -10.05
CA ASP A 86 -0.48 8.72 -9.45
C ASP A 86 -0.87 9.82 -10.45
N VAL A 87 0.11 10.36 -11.18
CA VAL A 87 -0.11 11.35 -12.25
C VAL A 87 -0.92 10.72 -13.39
N LYS A 88 -0.57 9.50 -13.79
CA LYS A 88 -1.29 8.78 -14.85
C LYS A 88 -2.73 8.50 -14.46
N TYR A 89 -2.96 7.94 -13.28
CA TYR A 89 -4.31 7.52 -12.88
C TYR A 89 -5.21 8.72 -12.62
N LEU A 90 -4.66 9.83 -12.11
CA LEU A 90 -5.42 11.06 -11.99
C LEU A 90 -5.92 11.55 -13.35
N ARG A 91 -5.07 11.46 -14.39
CA ARG A 91 -5.43 11.81 -15.77
C ARG A 91 -6.47 10.84 -16.35
N ASP A 92 -6.25 9.54 -16.18
CA ASP A 92 -7.15 8.50 -16.66
C ASP A 92 -8.54 8.55 -15.98
N CYS A 93 -8.62 9.15 -14.79
CA CYS A 93 -9.84 9.32 -14.01
C CYS A 93 -10.40 10.75 -14.04
N ASP A 94 -10.07 11.55 -15.06
CA ASP A 94 -10.60 12.92 -15.25
C ASP A 94 -10.42 13.85 -14.03
N GLY A 95 -9.34 13.66 -13.27
CA GLY A 95 -9.06 14.42 -12.05
C GLY A 95 -9.73 13.90 -10.78
N ASP A 96 -10.47 12.78 -10.85
CA ASP A 96 -11.06 12.14 -9.68
C ASP A 96 -10.01 11.36 -8.88
N HIS A 97 -9.58 11.96 -7.77
CA HIS A 97 -8.62 11.36 -6.84
C HIS A 97 -9.12 10.06 -6.20
N GLU A 98 -10.41 9.95 -5.88
CA GLU A 98 -10.95 8.73 -5.26
C GLU A 98 -10.90 7.58 -6.26
N SER A 99 -11.35 7.83 -7.49
CA SER A 99 -11.30 6.84 -8.56
C SER A 99 -9.86 6.45 -8.92
N ALA A 100 -8.92 7.41 -8.92
CA ALA A 100 -7.50 7.13 -9.15
C ALA A 100 -6.88 6.25 -8.05
N ILE A 101 -7.16 6.53 -6.78
CA ILE A 101 -6.70 5.69 -5.66
C ILE A 101 -7.34 4.30 -5.76
N ARG A 102 -8.65 4.23 -6.02
CA ARG A 102 -9.34 2.95 -6.16
C ARG A 102 -8.78 2.11 -7.31
N LYS A 103 -8.45 2.73 -8.45
CA LYS A 103 -7.77 2.05 -9.57
C LYS A 103 -6.45 1.41 -9.14
N PHE A 104 -5.63 2.14 -8.39
CA PHE A 104 -4.38 1.59 -7.84
C PHE A 104 -4.62 0.42 -6.87
N LEU A 105 -5.58 0.56 -5.97
CA LEU A 105 -5.95 -0.50 -5.02
C LEU A 105 -6.51 -1.74 -5.73
N ASP A 106 -7.26 -1.57 -6.81
CA ASP A 106 -7.76 -2.69 -7.63
C ASP A 106 -6.62 -3.45 -8.30
N PHE A 107 -5.57 -2.78 -8.78
CA PHE A 107 -4.37 -3.47 -9.27
C PHE A 107 -3.63 -4.22 -8.17
N ALA A 108 -3.52 -3.65 -6.97
CA ALA A 108 -2.93 -4.36 -5.82
C ALA A 108 -3.72 -5.65 -5.52
N ALA A 109 -5.05 -5.58 -5.52
CA ALA A 109 -5.91 -6.74 -5.31
C ALA A 109 -5.79 -7.79 -6.42
N GLU A 110 -5.70 -7.35 -7.68
CA GLU A 110 -5.48 -8.24 -8.82
C GLU A 110 -4.15 -8.99 -8.69
N PHE A 111 -3.08 -8.29 -8.31
CA PHE A 111 -1.77 -8.90 -8.09
C PHE A 111 -1.79 -9.92 -6.95
N VAL A 112 -2.41 -9.60 -5.81
CA VAL A 112 -2.54 -10.55 -4.70
C VAL A 112 -3.28 -11.82 -5.14
N ALA A 113 -4.40 -11.67 -5.85
CA ALA A 113 -5.16 -12.81 -6.37
C ALA A 113 -4.36 -13.65 -7.37
N LEU A 114 -3.52 -13.03 -8.20
CA LEU A 114 -2.60 -13.73 -9.10
C LEU A 114 -1.60 -14.59 -8.31
N ARG A 115 -0.95 -14.01 -7.29
CA ARG A 115 0.03 -14.72 -6.44
C ARG A 115 -0.60 -15.86 -5.65
N GLU A 116 -1.84 -15.72 -5.21
CA GLU A 116 -2.58 -16.81 -4.54
C GLU A 116 -2.83 -17.99 -5.48
N ARG A 117 -3.22 -17.73 -6.74
CA ARG A 117 -3.42 -18.78 -7.74
C ARG A 117 -2.12 -19.52 -8.06
N GLU A 118 -1.02 -18.80 -8.22
CA GLU A 118 0.30 -19.41 -8.45
C GLU A 118 0.74 -20.32 -7.29
N ARG A 119 0.41 -19.96 -6.04
CA ARG A 119 0.71 -20.78 -4.86
C ARG A 119 -0.14 -22.04 -4.77
N GLN A 120 -1.36 -22.03 -5.28
CA GLN A 120 -2.29 -23.17 -5.24
C GLN A 120 -2.13 -24.13 -6.43
N GLY A 121 -1.52 -23.65 -7.53
CA GLY A 121 -1.25 -24.43 -8.74
C GLY A 121 0.17 -25.00 -8.85
N SER A 122 0.99 -24.88 -7.81
CA SER A 122 2.34 -25.45 -7.71
C SER A 122 2.39 -26.67 -6.79
#